data_AF-A0A5K0W6V1-F1
#
_entry.id   AF-A0A5K0W6V1-F1
#
_cell.length_a   1.000
_cell.length_b   1.000
_cell.length_c   1.000
_cell.angle_alpha   90.00
_cell.angle_beta   90.00
_cell.angle_gamma   90.00
#
_symmetry.space_group_name_H-M   'P 1'
#
loop_
_entity.id
_entity.type
_entity.pdbx_description
1 polymer ?
#
loop_
_entity_poly.entity_id
_entity_poly.type
_entity_poly.pdbx_seq_one_letter_code
_entity_poly.pdbx_strand_id
1 'polypeptide(L)'
;GLFLMQGPEIRTGFLKDGKPINLTKGQEITITTDYSIKGDTNIISMSYRKLAEDLKPGSVILCSDGTITLSVLSCDKERGLVCCRCENSATLGERKNVNLPGVIVDLPTLTEKDKDDILNWGVPNKIDMIALSFVRKGSDLIEVRKLLGEHAKKILLMSK
;
A
#
# COMPACT_ATOMS: atom_id res chain seq x y z
N GLY A 1 0.21 27.23 -2.62
CA GLY A 1 0.12 26.21 -1.55
C GLY A 1 0.82 24.93 -1.94
N LEU A 2 1.16 24.09 -0.95
CA LEU A 2 1.76 22.77 -1.12
C LEU A 2 0.67 21.69 -1.14
N PHE A 3 0.67 20.83 -2.15
CA PHE A 3 -0.17 19.64 -2.22
C PHE A 3 0.66 18.38 -1.94
N LEU A 4 0.16 17.51 -1.06
CA LEU A 4 0.82 16.25 -0.69
C LEU A 4 0.12 15.09 -1.38
N MET A 5 0.86 14.36 -2.20
CA MET A 5 0.38 13.10 -2.75
C MET A 5 0.48 11.99 -1.72
N GLN A 6 -0.59 11.20 -1.61
CA GLN A 6 -0.57 10.00 -0.79
C GLN A 6 0.24 8.90 -1.50
N GLY A 7 0.08 8.78 -2.82
CA GLY A 7 0.79 7.79 -3.62
C GLY A 7 0.35 6.35 -3.34
N PRO A 8 0.97 5.39 -4.02
CA PRO A 8 0.61 3.99 -3.87
C PRO A 8 1.10 3.42 -2.53
N GLU A 9 0.18 2.92 -1.72
CA GLU A 9 0.50 2.25 -0.46
C GLU A 9 -0.15 0.88 -0.40
N ILE A 10 0.56 -0.10 0.17
CA ILE A 10 -0.04 -1.38 0.53
C ILE A 10 -0.71 -1.22 1.88
N ARG A 11 -1.97 -1.61 1.98
CA ARG A 11 -2.77 -1.53 3.20
C ARG A 11 -3.48 -2.85 3.49
N THR A 12 -3.68 -3.16 4.77
CA THR A 12 -4.62 -4.21 5.18
C THR A 12 -6.05 -3.80 4.85
N GLY A 13 -6.97 -4.76 4.74
CA GLY A 13 -8.37 -4.47 4.45
C GLY A 13 -9.19 -4.04 5.66
N PHE A 14 -10.51 -4.16 5.49
CA PHE A 14 -11.50 -4.00 6.56
C PHE A 14 -11.57 -5.26 7.42
N LEU A 15 -12.03 -5.11 8.65
CA LEU A 15 -12.20 -6.19 9.62
C LEU A 15 -13.69 -6.45 9.86
N LYS A 16 -14.02 -7.66 10.29
CA LYS A 16 -15.39 -8.00 10.70
C LYS A 16 -15.84 -7.04 11.80
N ASP A 17 -17.08 -6.56 11.64
CA ASP A 17 -17.72 -5.58 12.53
C ASP A 17 -16.94 -4.27 12.75
N GLY A 18 -15.93 -3.97 11.92
CA GLY A 18 -15.04 -2.82 12.10
C GLY A 18 -14.19 -2.87 13.38
N LYS A 19 -14.07 -4.05 14.01
CA LYS A 19 -13.37 -4.21 15.29
C LYS A 19 -11.93 -4.66 15.07
N PRO A 20 -10.97 -4.12 15.84
CA PRO A 20 -9.61 -4.65 15.84
C PRO A 20 -9.57 -6.13 16.23
N ILE A 21 -8.64 -6.87 15.65
CA ILE A 21 -8.41 -8.28 15.94
C ILE A 21 -7.10 -8.45 16.70
N ASN A 22 -7.06 -9.43 17.61
CA ASN A 22 -5.85 -9.76 18.35
C ASN A 22 -5.13 -10.90 17.63
N LEU A 23 -3.90 -10.64 17.22
CA LEU A 23 -3.01 -11.64 16.67
C LEU A 23 -2.11 -12.20 17.76
N THR A 24 -1.94 -13.52 17.78
CA THR A 24 -1.12 -14.22 18.77
C THR A 24 0.14 -14.76 18.11
N LYS A 25 1.30 -14.62 18.78
CA LYS A 25 2.56 -15.20 18.32
C LYS A 25 2.42 -16.70 18.04
N GLY A 26 2.95 -17.13 16.91
CA GLY A 26 2.95 -18.51 16.44
C GLY A 26 1.69 -18.94 15.71
N GLN A 27 0.59 -18.17 15.77
CA GLN A 27 -0.61 -18.50 15.01
C GLN A 27 -0.37 -18.34 13.50
N GLU A 28 -1.09 -19.13 12.71
CA GLU A 28 -1.14 -18.97 11.27
C GLU A 28 -2.28 -18.05 10.86
N ILE A 29 -2.04 -17.24 9.82
CA ILE A 29 -3.02 -16.35 9.24
C ILE A 29 -2.91 -16.38 7.72
N THR A 30 -4.05 -16.39 7.04
CA THR A 30 -4.11 -16.29 5.59
C THR A 30 -4.25 -14.84 5.17
N ILE A 31 -3.50 -14.43 4.15
CA ILE A 31 -3.64 -13.13 3.51
C ILE A 31 -4.23 -13.35 2.12
N THR A 32 -5.32 -12.67 1.81
CA THR A 32 -5.94 -12.68 0.49
C THR A 32 -5.76 -11.34 -0.23
N THR A 33 -5.66 -11.37 -1.54
CA THR A 33 -5.67 -10.15 -2.38
C THR A 33 -7.09 -9.68 -2.74
N ASP A 34 -8.13 -10.45 -2.38
CA ASP A 34 -9.52 -10.01 -2.49
C ASP A 34 -9.84 -9.01 -1.38
N TYR A 35 -9.77 -7.73 -1.74
CA TYR A 35 -9.96 -6.61 -0.83
C TYR A 35 -11.43 -6.40 -0.39
N SER A 36 -12.38 -7.15 -0.95
CA SER A 36 -13.79 -7.14 -0.49
C SER A 36 -13.99 -7.97 0.79
N ILE A 37 -13.06 -8.89 1.09
CA ILE A 37 -13.12 -9.74 2.27
C ILE A 37 -12.86 -8.92 3.54
N LYS A 38 -13.82 -8.99 4.46
CA LYS A 38 -13.70 -8.46 5.84
C LYS A 38 -12.97 -9.49 6.70
N GLY A 39 -11.77 -9.12 7.14
CA GLY A 39 -10.87 -10.02 7.83
C GLY A 39 -11.24 -10.33 9.28
N ASP A 40 -10.68 -11.41 9.79
CA ASP A 40 -10.71 -11.85 11.17
C ASP A 40 -9.35 -12.45 11.59
N THR A 41 -9.29 -13.17 12.71
CA THR A 41 -8.06 -13.77 13.23
C THR A 41 -7.46 -14.86 12.33
N ASN A 42 -8.22 -15.38 11.36
CA ASN A 42 -7.79 -16.46 10.47
C ASN A 42 -7.43 -15.96 9.07
N ILE A 43 -8.13 -14.93 8.58
CA ILE A 43 -7.90 -14.36 7.24
C ILE A 43 -7.98 -12.84 7.25
N ILE A 44 -7.05 -12.18 6.57
CA ILE A 44 -7.09 -10.73 6.32
C ILE A 44 -6.85 -10.45 4.84
N SER A 45 -7.32 -9.30 4.35
CA SER A 45 -7.04 -8.87 2.98
C SER A 45 -5.94 -7.81 2.92
N MET A 46 -5.23 -7.74 1.79
CA MET A 46 -4.26 -6.67 1.50
C MET A 46 -4.49 -6.10 0.10
N SER A 47 -4.22 -4.81 -0.08
CA SER A 47 -4.51 -4.08 -1.33
C SER A 47 -3.59 -4.44 -2.50
N TYR A 48 -2.49 -5.15 -2.26
CA TYR A 48 -1.50 -5.46 -3.29
C TYR A 48 -1.86 -6.74 -4.05
N ARG A 49 -2.34 -6.62 -5.30
CA ARG A 49 -2.82 -7.76 -6.08
C ARG A 49 -1.74 -8.78 -6.46
N LYS A 50 -0.49 -8.34 -6.63
CA LYS A 50 0.66 -9.20 -6.95
C LYS A 50 1.31 -9.83 -5.71
N LEU A 51 0.67 -9.75 -4.54
CA LEU A 51 1.26 -10.19 -3.27
C LEU A 51 1.74 -11.65 -3.32
N ALA A 52 0.91 -12.57 -3.80
CA ALA A 52 1.28 -13.99 -3.90
C ALA A 52 2.32 -14.27 -5.00
N GLU A 53 2.44 -13.40 -5.99
CA GLU A 53 3.42 -13.52 -7.09
C GLU A 53 4.83 -13.09 -6.64
N ASP A 54 4.91 -11.98 -5.89
CA ASP A 54 6.16 -11.32 -5.52
C ASP A 54 6.73 -11.83 -4.19
N LEU A 55 5.90 -12.41 -3.32
CA LEU A 55 6.34 -13.04 -2.09
C LEU A 55 6.77 -14.49 -2.31
N LYS A 56 7.68 -14.95 -1.45
CA LYS A 56 8.14 -16.33 -1.38
C LYS A 56 8.16 -16.80 0.07
N PRO A 57 8.12 -18.12 0.33
CA PRO A 57 8.38 -18.65 1.67
C PRO A 57 9.65 -18.05 2.28
N GLY A 58 9.55 -17.60 3.53
CA GLY A 58 10.62 -16.87 4.23
C GLY A 58 10.63 -15.35 4.02
N SER A 59 9.82 -14.80 3.11
CA SER A 59 9.60 -13.34 3.05
C SER A 59 8.98 -12.82 4.34
N VAL A 60 9.26 -11.55 4.66
CA VAL A 60 8.72 -10.85 5.82
C VAL A 60 7.68 -9.83 5.37
N ILE A 61 6.56 -9.76 6.09
CA ILE A 61 5.53 -8.74 5.92
C ILE A 61 5.42 -7.97 7.23
N LEU A 62 5.53 -6.64 7.15
CA LEU A 62 5.42 -5.73 8.30
C LEU A 62 4.10 -4.97 8.20
N CYS A 63 3.25 -5.07 9.21
CA CYS A 63 1.97 -4.35 9.28
C CYS A 63 1.98 -3.34 10.43
N SER A 64 1.19 -2.27 10.28
CA SER A 64 1.04 -1.20 11.28
C SER A 64 2.40 -0.61 11.68
N ASP A 65 3.13 -0.12 10.69
CA ASP A 65 4.44 0.53 10.84
C ASP A 65 5.48 -0.37 11.55
N GLY A 66 5.40 -1.68 11.30
CA GLY A 66 6.34 -2.68 11.85
C GLY A 66 5.94 -3.25 13.21
N THR A 67 4.82 -2.81 13.80
CA THR A 67 4.32 -3.35 15.07
C THR A 67 3.96 -4.83 14.97
N ILE A 68 3.47 -5.27 13.81
CA ILE A 68 3.12 -6.67 13.54
C ILE A 68 4.09 -7.21 12.50
N THR A 69 4.74 -8.33 12.80
CA THR A 69 5.64 -9.04 11.90
C THR A 69 5.02 -10.39 11.53
N LEU A 70 4.92 -10.65 10.22
CA LEU A 70 4.45 -11.92 9.67
C LEU A 70 5.56 -12.53 8.82
N SER A 71 5.81 -13.83 9.01
CA SER A 71 6.70 -14.61 8.14
C SER A 71 5.86 -15.42 7.16
N VAL A 72 6.17 -15.31 5.87
CA VAL A 72 5.48 -16.07 4.83
C VAL A 72 5.86 -17.55 4.92
N LEU A 73 4.86 -18.41 5.02
CA LEU A 73 5.00 -19.87 5.01
C LEU A 73 4.83 -20.43 3.60
N SER A 74 3.80 -19.99 2.88
CA SER A 74 3.50 -20.44 1.52
C SER A 74 2.73 -19.39 0.72
N CYS A 75 2.82 -19.46 -0.60
CA CYS A 75 2.09 -18.61 -1.54
C CYS A 75 1.32 -19.48 -2.53
N ASP A 76 0.02 -19.24 -2.66
CA ASP A 76 -0.85 -19.80 -3.69
C ASP A 76 -1.16 -18.70 -4.71
N LYS A 77 -0.46 -18.78 -5.85
CA LYS A 77 -0.54 -17.77 -6.92
C LYS A 77 -1.85 -17.82 -7.68
N GLU A 78 -2.42 -19.01 -7.86
CA GLU A 78 -3.67 -19.19 -8.61
C GLU A 78 -4.84 -18.58 -7.85
N ARG A 79 -4.83 -18.72 -6.51
CA ARG A 79 -5.89 -18.18 -5.65
C ARG A 79 -5.59 -16.80 -5.07
N GLY A 80 -4.39 -16.27 -5.26
CA GLY A 80 -3.96 -15.01 -4.66
C GLY A 80 -3.91 -15.05 -3.13
N LEU A 81 -3.52 -16.19 -2.56
CA LEU A 81 -3.47 -16.41 -1.12
C LEU A 81 -2.03 -16.54 -0.62
N VAL A 82 -1.74 -16.02 0.56
CA VAL A 82 -0.44 -16.13 1.22
C VAL A 82 -0.65 -16.58 2.66
N CYS A 83 -0.17 -17.77 3.02
CA CYS A 83 -0.21 -18.24 4.39
C CYS A 83 1.02 -17.71 5.13
N CYS A 84 0.80 -17.14 6.32
CA CYS A 84 1.82 -16.54 7.14
C CYS A 84 1.75 -17.03 8.58
N ARG A 85 2.86 -16.93 9.30
CA ARG A 85 2.93 -17.08 10.76
C ARG A 85 3.13 -15.73 11.42
N CYS A 86 2.39 -15.45 12.49
CA CYS A 86 2.61 -14.28 13.32
C CYS A 86 3.87 -14.45 14.17
N GLU A 87 4.85 -13.55 14.06
CA GLU A 87 6.10 -13.63 14.82
C GLU A 87 5.99 -12.97 16.22
N ASN A 88 4.96 -12.14 16.41
CA ASN A 88 4.66 -11.48 17.68
C ASN A 88 3.15 -11.36 17.92
N SER A 89 2.76 -11.20 19.18
CA SER A 89 1.37 -10.91 19.55
C SER A 89 1.13 -9.40 19.48
N ALA A 90 0.06 -8.98 18.80
CA ALA A 90 -0.29 -7.57 18.62
C ALA A 90 -1.73 -7.41 18.12
N THR A 91 -2.31 -6.22 18.31
CA THR A 91 -3.66 -5.89 17.82
C THR A 91 -3.58 -5.28 16.43
N LEU A 92 -4.27 -5.87 15.46
CA LEU A 92 -4.42 -5.33 14.10
C LEU A 92 -5.73 -4.54 13.99
N GLY A 93 -5.63 -3.29 13.55
CA GLY A 93 -6.78 -2.48 13.14
C GLY A 93 -7.00 -2.50 11.62
N GLU A 94 -7.99 -1.75 11.14
CA GLU A 94 -8.29 -1.65 9.72
C GLU A 94 -7.30 -0.78 8.95
N ARG A 95 -7.10 -1.08 7.67
CA ARG A 95 -6.38 -0.21 6.71
C ARG A 95 -5.00 0.24 7.17
N LYS A 96 -4.30 -0.63 7.89
CA LYS A 96 -2.95 -0.37 8.38
C LYS A 96 -1.95 -0.46 7.24
N ASN A 97 -0.92 0.38 7.29
CA ASN A 97 0.17 0.34 6.34
C ASN A 97 0.88 -1.03 6.39
N VAL A 98 1.31 -1.48 5.22
CA VAL A 98 2.06 -2.72 5.04
C VAL A 98 3.35 -2.41 4.30
N ASN A 99 4.46 -2.96 4.78
CA ASN A 99 5.76 -2.91 4.15
C ASN A 99 6.28 -4.33 3.87
N LEU A 100 6.99 -4.51 2.75
CA LEU A 100 7.49 -5.78 2.27
C LEU A 100 9.02 -5.71 2.09
N PRO A 101 9.83 -5.85 3.15
CA PRO A 101 11.28 -5.76 3.07
C PRO A 101 11.87 -6.75 2.06
N GLY A 102 12.75 -6.24 1.19
CA GLY A 102 13.42 -7.06 0.17
C GLY A 102 12.55 -7.48 -1.02
N VAL A 103 11.33 -6.93 -1.14
CA VAL A 103 10.40 -7.18 -2.25
C VAL A 103 10.33 -5.93 -3.13
N ILE A 104 10.47 -6.12 -4.45
CA ILE A 104 10.29 -5.02 -5.41
C ILE A 104 8.79 -4.85 -5.64
N VAL A 105 8.23 -3.81 -5.05
CA VAL A 105 6.80 -3.51 -5.16
C VAL A 105 6.53 -2.68 -6.43
N ASP A 106 5.82 -3.28 -7.38
CA ASP A 106 5.44 -2.68 -8.65
C ASP A 106 4.05 -2.03 -8.56
N LEU A 107 3.97 -0.93 -7.82
CA LEU A 107 2.79 -0.07 -7.79
C LEU A 107 2.88 1.09 -8.81
N PRO A 108 1.77 1.67 -9.28
CA PRO A 108 1.79 2.85 -10.16
C PRO A 108 2.26 4.10 -9.42
N THR A 109 2.90 5.04 -10.11
CA THR A 109 3.37 6.32 -9.51
C THR A 109 2.24 7.15 -8.91
N LEU A 110 1.10 7.18 -9.60
CA LEU A 110 -0.07 8.00 -9.27
C LEU A 110 -1.27 7.08 -9.11
N THR A 111 -2.04 7.24 -8.04
CA THR A 111 -3.37 6.63 -7.97
C THR A 111 -4.36 7.43 -8.82
N GLU A 112 -5.49 6.83 -9.21
CA GLU A 112 -6.55 7.58 -9.91
C GLU A 112 -7.07 8.76 -9.08
N LYS A 113 -7.11 8.60 -7.75
CA LYS A 113 -7.44 9.68 -6.83
C LYS A 113 -6.42 10.82 -6.88
N ASP A 114 -5.11 10.50 -6.87
CA ASP A 114 -4.08 11.55 -6.98
C ASP A 114 -4.22 12.32 -8.30
N LYS A 115 -4.52 11.63 -9.41
CA LYS A 115 -4.74 12.29 -10.70
C LYS A 115 -5.94 13.24 -10.65
N ASP A 116 -7.05 12.78 -10.08
CA ASP A 116 -8.27 13.57 -9.89
C ASP A 116 -8.02 14.78 -8.99
N ASP A 117 -7.42 14.58 -7.82
CA ASP A 117 -7.10 15.64 -6.87
C ASP A 117 -6.16 16.68 -7.49
N ILE A 118 -5.15 16.26 -8.27
CA ILE A 118 -4.23 17.19 -8.95
C ILE A 118 -4.97 18.01 -10.02
N LEU A 119 -5.71 17.35 -10.90
CA LEU A 119 -6.31 18.01 -12.08
C LEU A 119 -7.55 18.82 -11.73
N ASN A 120 -8.42 18.28 -10.89
CA ASN A 120 -9.74 18.84 -10.62
C ASN A 120 -9.77 19.70 -9.36
N TRP A 121 -8.81 19.55 -8.45
CA TRP A 121 -8.71 20.40 -7.26
C TRP A 121 -7.44 21.25 -7.26
N GLY A 122 -6.26 20.65 -7.43
CA GLY A 122 -4.96 21.31 -7.31
C GLY A 122 -4.74 22.42 -8.34
N VAL A 123 -4.91 22.10 -9.63
CA VAL A 123 -4.72 23.04 -10.73
C VAL A 123 -5.69 24.24 -10.63
N PRO A 124 -7.01 24.07 -10.44
CA PRO A 124 -7.94 25.18 -10.23
C PRO A 124 -7.58 26.06 -9.02
N ASN A 125 -7.06 25.46 -7.95
CA ASN A 125 -6.64 26.18 -6.75
C ASN A 125 -5.22 26.78 -6.84
N LYS A 126 -4.58 26.73 -8.01
CA LYS A 126 -3.26 27.32 -8.26
C LYS A 126 -2.21 26.89 -7.23
N ILE A 127 -2.14 25.58 -6.97
CA ILE A 127 -1.05 25.03 -6.14
C ILE A 127 0.31 25.38 -6.76
N ASP A 128 1.30 25.67 -5.92
CA ASP A 128 2.63 26.07 -6.38
C ASP A 128 3.57 24.86 -6.43
N MET A 129 3.27 23.82 -5.66
CA MET A 129 4.13 22.66 -5.50
C MET A 129 3.34 21.39 -5.19
N ILE A 130 3.80 20.26 -5.74
CA ILE A 130 3.36 18.92 -5.42
C ILE A 130 4.53 18.15 -4.80
N ALA A 131 4.33 17.65 -3.58
CA ALA A 131 5.25 16.72 -2.94
C ALA A 131 4.86 15.28 -3.26
N LEU A 132 5.82 14.52 -3.78
CA LEU A 132 5.70 13.15 -4.21
C LEU A 132 6.35 12.24 -3.17
N SER A 133 5.53 11.51 -2.43
CA SER A 133 5.97 10.69 -1.30
C SER A 133 6.66 9.37 -1.70
N PHE A 134 6.48 8.89 -2.94
CA PHE A 134 6.90 7.56 -3.39
C PHE A 134 7.57 7.56 -4.77
N VAL A 135 8.46 8.51 -5.03
CA VAL A 135 9.26 8.51 -6.27
C VAL A 135 10.33 7.43 -6.18
N ARG A 136 10.26 6.44 -7.08
CA ARG A 136 11.21 5.31 -7.13
C ARG A 136 12.23 5.48 -8.26
N LYS A 137 11.84 6.14 -9.35
CA LYS A 137 12.68 6.33 -10.54
C LYS A 137 12.39 7.66 -11.23
N GLY A 138 13.35 8.18 -12.00
CA GLY A 138 13.19 9.44 -12.73
C GLY A 138 12.00 9.47 -13.70
N SER A 139 11.57 8.32 -14.22
CA SER A 139 10.39 8.22 -15.08
C SER A 139 9.08 8.58 -14.36
N ASP A 140 9.03 8.42 -13.03
CA ASP A 140 7.86 8.74 -12.22
C ASP A 140 7.58 10.26 -12.26
N LEU A 141 8.65 11.08 -12.20
CA LEU A 141 8.56 12.53 -12.37
C LEU A 141 8.08 12.92 -13.78
N ILE A 142 8.49 12.17 -14.79
CA ILE A 142 8.05 12.39 -16.18
C ILE A 142 6.55 12.12 -16.30
N GLU A 143 6.05 11.07 -15.65
CA GLU A 143 4.62 10.73 -15.63
C GLU A 143 3.78 11.84 -14.99
N VAL A 144 4.21 12.39 -13.85
CA VAL A 144 3.52 13.52 -13.20
C VAL A 144 3.54 14.78 -14.06
N ARG A 145 4.69 15.09 -14.70
CA ARG A 145 4.77 16.23 -15.63
C ARG A 145 3.87 16.05 -16.84
N LYS A 146 3.77 14.84 -17.38
CA LYS A 146 2.85 14.53 -18.49
C LYS A 146 1.39 14.74 -18.07
N LEU A 147 1.01 14.31 -16.86
CA LEU A 147 -0.33 14.55 -16.31
C LEU A 147 -0.63 16.06 -16.23
N LEU A 148 0.30 16.85 -15.71
CA LEU A 148 0.14 18.30 -15.53
C LEU A 148 0.11 19.09 -16.85
N GLY A 149 0.67 18.55 -17.94
CA GLY A 149 0.74 19.22 -19.24
C GLY A 149 1.37 20.62 -19.14
N GLU A 150 0.67 21.63 -19.68
CA GLU A 150 1.13 23.03 -19.66
C GLU A 150 1.28 23.61 -18.24
N HIS A 151 0.55 23.08 -17.25
CA HIS A 151 0.63 23.53 -15.86
C HIS A 151 1.96 23.16 -15.20
N ALA A 152 2.68 22.15 -15.73
CA ALA A 152 3.97 21.71 -15.22
C ALA A 152 5.06 22.80 -15.25
N LYS A 153 4.87 23.86 -16.04
CA LYS A 153 5.81 25.01 -16.11
C LYS A 153 5.75 25.90 -14.86
N LYS A 154 4.63 25.87 -14.13
CA LYS A 154 4.37 26.73 -12.96
C LYS A 154 4.35 25.97 -11.64
N ILE A 155 4.04 24.68 -11.68
CA ILE A 155 3.92 23.83 -10.50
C ILE A 155 5.24 23.08 -10.29
N LEU A 156 5.88 23.32 -9.14
CA LEU A 156 7.11 22.64 -8.75
C LEU A 156 6.82 21.20 -8.31
N LEU A 157 7.68 20.26 -8.69
CA LEU A 157 7.64 18.89 -8.19
C LEU A 157 8.77 18.68 -7.19
N MET A 158 8.43 18.22 -6.00
CA MET A 158 9.38 17.85 -4.94
C MET A 158 9.22 16.36 -4.65
N SER A 159 10.29 15.58 -4.68
CA SER A 159 10.28 14.20 -4.21
C SER A 159 10.97 14.11 -2.86
N LYS A 160 10.43 13.31 -1.94
CA LYS A 160 11.09 12.97 -0.67
C LYS A 160 11.86 11.66 -0.78
#